data_AF-A0A2T3NAN1-F1
#
_entry.id   AF-A0A2T3NAN1-F1
#
_cell.length_a   1.000
_cell.length_b   1.000
_cell.length_c   1.000
_cell.angle_alpha   90.00
_cell.angle_beta   90.00
_cell.angle_gamma   90.00
#
_symmetry.space_group_name_H-M   'P 1'
#
loop_
_entity.id
_entity.type
_entity.pdbx_description
1 polymer ?
#
loop_
_entity_poly.entity_id
_entity_poly.type
_entity_poly.pdbx_seq_one_letter_code
_entity_poly.pdbx_strand_id
1 'polypeptide(L)' 'MKQFTITYVVHPHFNIPCKYQIQAVNEIESIASAEKALKVRHPEGVSIVTSQQQLAA' A
#
# COMPACT_ATOMS: atom_id res chain seq x y z
N MET A 1 -4.90 -1.19 -16.61
CA MET A 1 -4.63 -1.09 -15.15
C MET A 1 -3.51 -2.07 -14.82
N LYS A 2 -2.60 -1.69 -13.93
CA LYS A 2 -1.47 -2.53 -13.52
C LYS A 2 -1.66 -2.92 -12.06
N GLN A 3 -1.21 -4.13 -11.70
CA GLN A 3 -1.24 -4.57 -10.32
C GLN A 3 -0.02 -4.04 -9.58
N PHE A 4 -0.23 -3.48 -8.40
CA PHE A 4 0.79 -3.02 -7.49
C PHE A 4 0.66 -3.77 -6.17
N THR A 5 1.79 -4.12 -5.58
CA THR A 5 1.89 -4.61 -4.21
C THR A 5 2.48 -3.49 -3.36
N ILE A 6 1.65 -2.97 -2.45
CA ILE A 6 2.02 -1.95 -1.48
C ILE A 6 2.46 -2.66 -0.21
N THR A 7 3.69 -2.40 0.23
CA THR A 7 4.14 -2.81 1.57
C THR A 7 3.93 -1.63 2.51
N TYR A 8 3.18 -1.84 3.58
CA TYR A 8 2.89 -0.81 4.57
C TYR A 8 3.06 -1.37 5.97
N VAL A 9 3.26 -0.47 6.92
CA VAL A 9 3.33 -0.76 8.35
C VAL A 9 2.28 0.08 9.08
N VAL A 10 1.81 -0.40 10.22
CA VAL A 10 0.74 0.23 11.00
C VAL A 10 1.32 0.67 12.35
N HIS A 11 1.03 1.89 12.79
CA HIS A 11 1.47 2.38 14.10
C HIS A 11 0.60 1.79 15.23
N PRO A 12 1.19 1.30 16.35
CA PRO A 12 2.60 1.40 16.73
C PRO A 12 3.48 0.23 16.25
N HIS A 13 2.89 -0.76 15.57
CA HIS A 13 3.55 -1.99 15.15
C HIS A 13 4.32 -1.85 13.84
N PHE A 14 5.35 -0.98 13.83
CA PHE A 14 6.21 -0.75 12.67
C PHE A 14 7.08 -1.94 12.27
N ASN A 15 7.21 -2.94 13.15
CA ASN A 15 8.04 -4.12 12.92
C ASN A 15 7.35 -5.19 12.06
N ILE A 16 6.07 -5.01 11.73
CA ILE A 16 5.29 -6.00 10.98
C ILE A 16 4.93 -5.41 9.61
N PRO A 17 5.70 -5.74 8.55
CA PRO A 17 5.37 -5.30 7.20
C PRO A 17 4.15 -6.07 6.67
N CYS A 18 3.08 -5.34 6.40
CA CYS A 18 1.87 -5.83 5.76
C CYS A 18 1.93 -5.60 4.24
N LYS A 19 1.28 -6.47 3.47
CA LYS A 19 1.16 -6.33 2.02
C LYS A 19 -0.29 -6.02 1.64
N TYR A 20 -0.48 -5.10 0.73
CA TYR A 20 -1.77 -4.73 0.16
C TYR A 20 -1.67 -4.70 -1.36
N GLN A 21 -2.46 -5.54 -2.03
CA GLN A 21 -2.50 -5.56 -3.49
C GLN A 21 -3.56 -4.58 -3.97
N ILE A 22 -3.19 -3.72 -4.91
CA ILE A 22 -4.08 -2.73 -5.51
C ILE A 22 -3.86 -2.67 -7.02
N GLN A 23 -4.93 -2.43 -7.77
CA GLN A 23 -4.84 -2.12 -9.19
C GLN A 23 -4.88 -0.61 -9.38
N ALA A 24 -3.91 -0.04 -10.09
CA ALA A 24 -3.84 1.39 -10.37
C ALA A 24 -3.32 1.65 -11.79
N VAL A 25 -3.42 2.90 -12.24
CA VAL A 25 -2.91 3.31 -13.56
C VAL A 25 -1.40 3.53 -13.50
N ASN A 26 -0.91 4.14 -12.42
CA ASN A 26 0.50 4.44 -12.16
C ASN A 26 0.82 4.28 -10.66
N GLU A 27 2.10 4.41 -10.32
CA GLU A 27 2.59 4.26 -8.94
C GLU A 27 2.05 5.32 -7.98
N ILE A 28 1.91 6.57 -8.44
CA ILE A 28 1.41 7.67 -7.60
C ILE A 28 -0.04 7.39 -7.18
N GLU A 29 -0.88 6.96 -8.12
CA GLU A 29 -2.26 6.55 -7.84
C GLU A 29 -2.34 5.30 -6.97
N SER A 30 -1.42 4.35 -7.12
CA SER A 30 -1.41 3.14 -6.30
C SER A 30 -1.14 3.47 -4.84
N ILE A 31 -0.19 4.37 -4.58
CA ILE A 31 0.15 4.87 -3.24
C ILE A 31 -1.04 5.64 -2.66
N ALA A 32 -1.53 6.68 -3.35
CA ALA A 32 -2.62 7.52 -2.85
C ALA A 32 -3.90 6.71 -2.56
N SER A 33 -4.24 5.76 -3.43
CA SER A 33 -5.40 4.89 -3.24
C SER A 33 -5.20 3.89 -2.10
N ALA A 34 -3.98 3.35 -1.95
CA ALA A 34 -3.65 2.48 -0.82
C ALA A 34 -3.66 3.25 0.50
N GLU A 35 -3.07 4.44 0.59
CA GLU A 35 -3.13 5.29 1.79
C GLU A 35 -4.57 5.57 2.20
N LYS A 36 -5.42 5.95 1.24
CA LYS A 36 -6.84 6.21 1.50
C LYS A 36 -7.56 4.97 2.03
N ALA A 37 -7.34 3.80 1.42
CA ALA A 37 -7.96 2.55 1.83
C ALA A 37 -7.46 2.06 3.20
N LEU A 38 -6.15 2.17 3.44
CA LEU A 38 -5.49 1.72 4.65
C LEU A 38 -5.80 2.64 5.84
N LYS A 39 -5.90 3.96 5.64
CA LYS A 39 -6.28 4.92 6.67
C LYS A 39 -7.70 4.71 7.20
N VAL A 40 -8.62 4.23 6.36
CA VAL A 40 -9.98 3.84 6.81
C VAL A 40 -9.94 2.60 7.70
N ARG A 41 -9.04 1.65 7.39
CA ARG A 41 -8.90 0.40 8.16
C ARG A 41 -8.09 0.57 9.44
N HIS A 42 -7.15 1.51 9.44
CA HIS A 42 -6.20 1.75 10.52
C HIS A 42 -6.19 3.24 10.88
N PRO A 43 -7.14 3.70 11.71
CA PRO A 43 -7.19 5.09 12.17
C PRO A 43 -5.98 5.47 13.02
N GLU A 44 -5.27 4.49 13.57
CA GLU A 44 -4.03 4.62 14.33
C GLU A 44 -2.84 5.14 13.52
N GLY A 45 -2.90 5.07 12.17
CA GLY A 45 -1.88 5.60 11.27
C GLY A 45 -1.13 4.49 10.52
N VAL A 46 -0.90 4.73 9.23
CA VAL A 46 -0.21 3.80 8.33
C VAL A 46 0.93 4.52 7.63
N SER A 47 2.03 3.82 7.41
CA SER A 47 3.16 4.30 6.62
C SER A 47 3.41 3.34 5.48
N ILE A 48 3.35 3.83 4.26
CA ILE A 48 3.73 3.07 3.08
C ILE A 48 5.26 3.02 2.99
N VAL A 49 5.80 1.80 2.93
CA VAL A 49 7.23 1.54 2.85
C VAL A 49 7.66 1.39 1.38
N THR A 50 6.91 0.62 0.59
CA THR A 50 7.21 0.42 -0.84
C THR A 50 5.94 0.25 -1.67
N SER A 51 6.03 0.62 -2.95
CA SER A 51 5.04 0.30 -3.99
C SER A 51 5.76 -0.43 -5.11
N GLN A 52 5.40 -1.69 -5.35
CA GLN A 52 6.00 -2.50 -6.41
C GLN A 52 4.96 -2.84 -7.46
N GLN A 53 5.20 -2.40 -8.70
CA GLN A 53 4.39 -2.84 -9.84
C GLN A 53 4.68 -4.33 -10.09
N GLN A 54 3.70 -5.21 -9.93
CA GLN A 54 3.81 -6.59 -10.39
C GLN A 54 3.82 -6.56 -11.93
N LEU A 55 4.99 -6.79 -12.53
CA LEU A 55 5.03 -7.27 -13.92
C LEU A 55 4.57 -8.73 -13.89
N ALA A 56 3.47 -9.03 -14.59
CA ALA A 56 3.15 -10.40 -14.94
C ALA A 56 4.29 -10.91 -15.84
N ALA A 57 4.99 -11.95 -15.37
CA ALA A 57 5.96 -12.71 -16.16
C ALA A 57 5.24 -13.57 -17.20
#